data_AF-C7N699-F1
#
_entry.id   AF-C7N699-F1
#
_cell.length_a   1.000
_cell.length_b   1.000
_cell.length_c   1.000
_cell.angle_alpha   90.00
_cell.angle_beta   90.00
_cell.angle_gamma   90.00
#
_symmetry.space_group_name_H-M   'P 1'
#
loop_
_entity.id
_entity.type
_entity.pdbx_description
1 polymer ?
#
loop_
_entity_poly.entity_id
_entity_poly.type
_entity_poly.pdbx_seq_one_letter_code
_entity_poly.pdbx_strand_id
1 'polypeptide(L)' 'MREMTPTALSKYREARGMNRSDLARATGMQAGTIAWIETGRFVPYPSQLQKIADALDVDDPESLLAEIHEMQATS' A
#
# COMPACT_ATOMS: atom_id res chain seq x y z
N MET A 1 -16.34 5.26 -13.34
CA MET A 1 -15.32 5.52 -12.30
C MET A 1 -14.87 4.18 -11.79
N ARG A 2 -13.56 3.89 -11.78
CA ARG A 2 -13.05 2.73 -11.04
C ARG A 2 -13.35 2.98 -9.55
N GLU A 3 -13.88 2.00 -8.84
CA GLU A 3 -14.09 2.11 -7.40
C GLU A 3 -12.74 2.40 -6.73
N MET A 4 -12.73 3.36 -5.81
CA MET A 4 -11.53 3.80 -5.10
C MET A 4 -11.50 3.03 -3.77
N THR A 5 -11.06 1.78 -3.86
CA THR A 5 -11.04 0.83 -2.75
C THR A 5 -9.68 0.85 -2.05
N PRO A 6 -9.64 0.74 -0.71
CA PRO A 6 -8.38 0.60 0.02
C PRO A 6 -7.62 -0.65 -0.41
N THR A 7 -6.30 -0.51 -0.57
CA THR A 7 -5.41 -1.63 -0.90
C THR A 7 -4.78 -2.22 0.36
N ALA A 8 -4.35 -3.48 0.28
CA ALA A 8 -3.68 -4.19 1.36
C ALA A 8 -2.39 -3.51 1.86
N LEU A 9 -1.79 -2.63 1.04
CA LEU A 9 -0.57 -1.90 1.36
C LEU A 9 -0.56 -1.26 2.76
N SER A 10 -1.68 -0.64 3.18
CA SER A 10 -1.77 0.00 4.49
C SER A 10 -1.56 -1.00 5.64
N LYS A 11 -2.12 -2.21 5.52
CA LYS A 11 -1.99 -3.29 6.51
C LYS A 11 -0.55 -3.78 6.62
N TYR A 12 0.12 -3.99 5.49
CA TYR A 12 1.53 -4.41 5.49
C TYR A 12 2.44 -3.33 6.10
N ARG A 13 2.21 -2.06 5.77
CA ARG A 13 2.95 -0.94 6.35
C ARG A 13 2.75 -0.85 7.86
N GLU A 14 1.51 -0.97 8.33
CA GLU A 14 1.18 -0.88 9.75
C GLU A 14 1.71 -2.07 10.55
N ALA A 15 1.71 -3.27 9.98
CA ALA A 15 2.33 -4.45 10.58
C ALA A 15 3.85 -4.28 10.78
N ARG A 16 4.50 -3.43 9.96
CA ARG A 16 5.91 -3.03 10.12
C ARG A 16 6.12 -1.86 11.08
N GLY A 17 5.06 -1.33 11.69
CA GLY A 17 5.12 -0.16 12.58
C GLY A 17 5.50 1.13 11.87
N MET A 18 5.41 1.18 10.54
CA MET A 18 5.79 2.34 9.74
C MET A 18 4.61 3.30 9.59
N ASN A 19 4.84 4.62 9.63
CA ASN A 19 3.89 5.57 9.07
C ASN A 19 4.16 5.76 7.55
N ARG A 20 3.29 6.50 6.85
CA ARG A 20 3.44 6.73 5.39
C ARG A 20 4.76 7.42 5.01
N SER A 21 5.24 8.33 5.84
CA SER A 21 6.50 9.04 5.61
C SER A 21 7.71 8.12 5.78
N ASP A 22 7.63 7.13 6.65
CA ASP A 22 8.69 6.13 6.82
C ASP A 22 8.80 5.22 5.60
N LEU A 23 7.67 4.71 5.10
CA LEU A 23 7.64 3.91 3.88
C LEU A 23 8.07 4.73 2.65
N ALA A 24 7.63 5.99 2.57
CA ALA A 24 8.06 6.91 1.52
C ALA A 24 9.60 7.10 1.53
N ARG A 25 10.19 7.29 2.71
CA ARG A 25 11.66 7.39 2.86
C ARG A 25 12.36 6.10 2.44
N ALA A 26 11.86 4.95 2.87
CA ALA A 26 12.46 3.64 2.55
C ALA A 26 12.44 3.33 1.04
N THR A 27 11.41 3.80 0.34
CA THR A 27 11.21 3.55 -1.11
C THR A 27 11.74 4.67 -2.01
N GLY A 28 12.16 5.80 -1.43
CA GLY A 28 12.51 7.01 -2.18
C GLY A 28 11.32 7.65 -2.91
N MET A 29 10.10 7.46 -2.38
CA MET A 29 8.85 7.98 -2.94
C MET A 29 8.32 9.15 -2.10
N GLN A 30 7.26 9.81 -2.59
CA GLN A 30 6.57 10.84 -1.82
C GLN A 30 5.48 10.20 -0.95
N ALA A 31 5.29 10.70 0.27
CA ALA A 31 4.24 10.21 1.18
C ALA A 31 2.83 10.33 0.58
N GLY A 32 2.58 11.36 -0.25
CA GLY A 32 1.32 11.50 -0.99
C GLY A 32 1.10 10.39 -2.01
N THR A 33 2.16 9.91 -2.67
CA THR A 33 2.09 8.76 -3.59
C THR A 33 1.70 7.50 -2.83
N ILE A 34 2.31 7.25 -1.66
CA ILE A 34 1.93 6.10 -0.81
C ILE A 34 0.45 6.18 -0.43
N ALA A 35 -0.03 7.35 0.00
CA ALA A 35 -1.45 7.53 0.34
C ALA A 35 -2.40 7.28 -0.85
N TRP A 36 -2.03 7.68 -2.07
CA TRP A 36 -2.83 7.41 -3.27
C TRP A 36 -2.84 5.93 -3.64
N ILE A 37 -1.75 5.20 -3.41
CA ILE A 37 -1.71 3.75 -3.62
C ILE A 37 -2.59 3.04 -2.58
N GLU A 38 -2.46 3.41 -1.31
CA GLU A 38 -3.26 2.84 -0.22
C GLU A 38 -4.77 3.03 -0.41
N THR A 39 -5.18 4.11 -1.08
CA THR A 39 -6.59 4.43 -1.32
C THR A 39 -7.09 3.97 -2.70
N GLY A 40 -6.26 3.27 -3.48
CA GLY A 40 -6.62 2.82 -4.82
C GLY A 40 -6.71 3.94 -5.87
N ARG A 41 -6.35 5.19 -5.50
CA ARG A 41 -6.35 6.35 -6.40
C ARG A 41 -5.23 6.29 -7.44
N PHE A 42 -4.15 5.57 -7.14
CA PHE A 42 -3.00 5.41 -8.02
C PHE A 42 -2.52 3.96 -8.01
N VAL A 43 -2.36 3.38 -9.20
CA VAL A 43 -1.71 2.08 -9.37
C VAL A 43 -0.21 2.34 -9.66
N PRO A 44 0.71 1.85 -8.82
CA PRO A 44 2.13 2.09 -9.01
C PRO A 44 2.69 1.36 -10.23
N TYR A 45 3.79 1.87 -10.79
CA TYR A 45 4.54 1.12 -11.80
C TYR A 45 5.19 -0.14 -11.19
N PRO A 46 5.50 -1.18 -11.98
CA PRO A 46 6.11 -2.41 -11.46
C PRO A 46 7.39 -2.16 -10.65
N SER A 47 8.23 -1.21 -11.08
CA SER A 47 9.46 -0.85 -10.34
C SER A 47 9.19 -0.12 -9.02
N GLN A 48 8.08 0.60 -8.89
CA GLN A 48 7.66 1.21 -7.63
C GLN A 48 7.05 0.16 -6.71
N LEU A 49 6.23 -0.74 -7.27
CA LEU A 49 5.62 -1.83 -6.52
C LEU A 49 6.69 -2.76 -5.93
N GLN A 50 7.73 -3.10 -6.70
CA GLN A 50 8.86 -3.89 -6.21
C GLN A 50 9.58 -3.20 -5.05
N LYS A 51 9.87 -1.89 -5.16
CA LYS A 51 10.51 -1.15 -4.06
C LYS A 51 9.69 -1.17 -2.78
N ILE A 52 8.37 -1.07 -2.91
CA ILE A 52 7.45 -1.12 -1.77
C ILE A 52 7.48 -2.53 -1.16
N ALA A 53 7.44 -3.58 -1.99
CA ALA A 53 7.53 -4.96 -1.55
C ALA A 53 8.86 -5.23 -0.81
N ASP A 54 9.99 -4.77 -1.36
CA ASP A 54 11.31 -4.91 -0.74
C ASP A 54 11.37 -4.18 0.61
N ALA A 55 10.85 -2.95 0.69
CA ALA A 55 10.84 -2.15 1.93
C ALA A 55 9.94 -2.76 3.03
N LEU A 56 8.90 -3.48 2.62
CA LEU A 56 7.98 -4.20 3.51
C LEU A 56 8.32 -5.68 3.65
N ASP A 57 9.41 -6.13 3.02
CA ASP A 57 9.89 -7.52 2.93
C ASP A 57 8.71 -8.49 2.72
N VAL A 58 8.10 -8.31 1.54
CA VAL A 58 6.98 -9.08 0.98
C VAL A 58 7.45 -9.71 -0.32
N ASP A 59 7.31 -11.04 -0.43
CA ASP A 59 7.78 -11.79 -1.60
C ASP A 59 6.90 -11.62 -2.85
N ASP A 60 5.60 -11.38 -2.67
CA ASP A 60 4.63 -11.17 -3.75
C ASP A 60 4.18 -9.70 -3.79
N PRO A 61 4.73 -8.86 -4.69
CA PRO A 61 4.39 -7.45 -4.78
C PRO A 61 2.91 -7.20 -5.12
N GLU A 62 2.26 -8.08 -5.88
CA GLU A 62 0.85 -7.89 -6.29
C GLU A 62 -0.11 -8.03 -5.10
N SER A 63 0.26 -8.80 -4.06
CA SER A 63 -0.51 -8.90 -2.83
C SER A 63 -0.76 -7.55 -2.15
N LEU A 64 0.13 -6.56 -2.34
CA LEU A 64 -0.01 -5.21 -1.80
C LEU A 64 -1.17 -4.43 -2.41
N LEU A 65 -1.60 -4.80 -3.62
CA LEU A 65 -2.70 -4.15 -4.35
C LEU A 65 -4.05 -4.83 -4.16
N ALA A 66 -4.10 -5.94 -3.40
CA ALA A 66 -5.34 -6.62 -3.09
C ALA A 66 -6.34 -5.68 -2.42
N GLU A 67 -7.60 -5.73 -2.86
CA GLU A 67 -8.65 -4.91 -2.26
C GLU A 67 -8.95 -5.40 -0.84
N ILE A 68 -9.03 -4.47 0.11
CA ILE A 68 -9.52 -4.77 1.43
C ILE A 68 -11.05 -4.64 1.40
N HIS A 69 -11.74 -5.77 1.35
CA HIS A 69 -13.17 -5.80 1.65
C HIS A 69 -13.34 -5.85 3.17
N GLU A 70 -13.66 -4.70 3.78
CA GLU A 70 -14.13 -4.68 5.17
C GLU A 70 -15.47 -5.42 5.22
N MET A 71 -15.44 -6.68 5.65
CA MET A 71 -16.64 -7.30 6.18
C MET A 71 -17.04 -6.51 7.43
N GLN A 72 -18.18 -5.84 7.30
CA GLN A 72 -18.88 -5.04 8.29
C GLN A 72 -18.55 -5.49 9.72
N ALA A 73 -18.01 -4.57 10.51
CA ALA A 73 -18.03 -4.67 11.96
C ALA A 73 -19.49 -4.95 12.39
N THR A 74 -19.76 -6.19 12.80
CA THR A 74 -20.97 -6.50 13.53
C THR A 74 -20.71 -6.04 14.96
N SER A 75 -21.21 -4.85 15.28
CA SER A 75 -21.51 -4.42 16.65
C SER A 75 -22.58 -5.31 17.27
#